data_AF-A0A1N7DBJ7-F1
#
_entry.id   AF-A0A1N7DBJ7-F1
#
_cell.length_a   1.000
_cell.length_b   1.000
_cell.length_c   1.000
_cell.angle_alpha   90.00
_cell.angle_beta   90.00
_cell.angle_gamma   90.00
#
_symmetry.space_group_name_H-M   'P 1'
#
loop_
_entity.id
_entity.type
_entity.pdbx_description
1 polymer ?
#
loop_
_entity_poly.entity_id
_entity_poly.type
_entity_poly.pdbx_seq_one_letter_code
_entity_poly.pdbx_strand_id
1 'polypeptide(L)'
;MDRLCGFWFHDRVTSPPEIPARRDTASPPIPSLRAAWGPLALSYATAQLVEVFLHEGAHALAARAVGFHPAIGQFVELHVPSPERAQEALVAAGGPIGSLVTGLVCWALYRRRGPSYPRLLLMWLAMTGITAFLGYLVVMPLLTVGDTGVLARLYHVPVAVQFLVTAAGMALLYLVTRPLSRMYLDSLPASVPLDTPRDRKASVTRLWIPYLIGLALLVPAGLGGDPEVVFYGILGCWGPGMALVGFMTLNAGRPYERKEKTDAGWRLPVWAFLGYAAVVAFYLLVLRPGLNI
;
A
#
# COMPACT_ATOMS: atom_id res chain seq x y z
N MET A 1 -68.15 -49.09 50.96
CA MET A 1 -68.43 -49.27 49.52
C MET A 1 -67.71 -48.17 48.77
N ASP A 2 -66.72 -48.35 47.92
CA ASP A 2 -65.76 -49.41 47.60
C ASP A 2 -64.97 -48.86 46.40
N ARG A 3 -63.71 -49.30 46.24
CA ARG A 3 -62.79 -49.13 45.09
C ARG A 3 -62.02 -47.80 45.04
N LEU A 4 -60.73 -47.73 45.35
CA LEU A 4 -59.54 -48.41 44.76
C LEU A 4 -59.43 -48.22 43.24
N CYS A 5 -58.53 -47.33 42.82
CA CYS A 5 -57.68 -47.48 41.64
C CYS A 5 -56.43 -46.60 41.83
N GLY A 6 -55.33 -47.26 42.21
CA GLY A 6 -54.00 -46.65 42.26
C GLY A 6 -53.39 -46.57 40.86
N PHE A 7 -52.85 -45.41 40.52
CA PHE A 7 -52.00 -45.21 39.36
C PHE A 7 -50.56 -45.03 39.84
N TRP A 8 -49.74 -46.05 39.59
CA TRP A 8 -48.29 -46.01 39.76
C TRP A 8 -47.67 -45.22 38.61
N PHE A 9 -47.15 -44.02 38.88
CA PHE A 9 -46.20 -43.36 37.99
C PHE A 9 -44.80 -43.89 38.29
N HIS A 10 -44.26 -44.70 37.38
CA HIS A 10 -42.84 -45.00 37.34
C HIS A 10 -42.10 -43.79 36.77
N ASP A 11 -41.50 -42.99 37.64
CA ASP A 11 -40.47 -42.01 37.27
C ASP A 11 -39.25 -42.75 36.72
N ARG A 12 -39.21 -42.96 35.40
CA ARG A 12 -37.95 -43.23 34.71
C ARG A 12 -37.21 -41.90 34.61
N VAL A 13 -36.31 -41.67 35.55
CA VAL A 13 -35.20 -40.73 35.41
C VAL A 13 -34.34 -41.24 34.24
N THR A 14 -34.69 -40.86 33.01
CA THR A 14 -33.79 -40.98 31.88
C THR A 14 -32.73 -39.92 32.06
N SER A 15 -31.53 -40.35 32.43
CA SER A 15 -30.33 -39.50 32.41
C SER A 15 -30.30 -38.74 31.08
N PRO A 16 -30.07 -37.41 31.10
CA PRO A 16 -29.90 -36.66 29.86
C PRO A 16 -28.78 -37.32 29.03
N PRO A 17 -28.93 -37.43 27.70
CA PRO A 17 -27.87 -37.97 26.86
C PRO A 17 -26.58 -37.21 27.16
N GLU A 18 -25.52 -37.93 27.54
CA GLU A 18 -24.18 -37.37 27.65
C GLU A 18 -23.84 -36.73 26.31
N ILE A 19 -23.90 -35.40 26.26
CA ILE A 19 -23.35 -34.64 25.14
C ILE A 19 -21.86 -34.96 25.18
N PRO A 20 -21.29 -35.64 24.17
CA PRO A 20 -19.88 -35.97 24.19
C PRO A 20 -19.10 -34.68 24.39
N ALA A 21 -18.30 -34.64 25.46
CA ALA A 21 -17.44 -33.52 25.78
C ALA A 21 -16.77 -33.07 24.48
N ARG A 22 -17.14 -31.87 24.03
CA ARG A 22 -16.63 -31.27 22.80
C ARG A 22 -15.12 -31.32 22.95
N ARG A 23 -14.44 -32.22 22.22
CA ARG A 23 -12.98 -32.31 22.24
C ARG A 23 -12.49 -30.89 22.10
N ASP A 24 -11.73 -30.42 23.08
CA ASP A 24 -10.96 -29.19 23.01
C ASP A 24 -10.00 -29.36 21.83
N THR A 25 -10.51 -29.13 20.62
CA THR A 25 -9.69 -28.92 19.44
C THR A 25 -8.96 -27.64 19.77
N ALA A 26 -7.73 -27.77 20.23
CA ALA A 26 -6.84 -26.68 20.55
C ALA A 26 -7.08 -25.56 19.54
N SER A 27 -7.59 -24.41 20.03
CA SER A 27 -7.87 -23.27 19.19
C SER A 27 -6.65 -23.03 18.29
N PRO A 28 -6.82 -22.92 16.97
CA PRO A 28 -5.69 -22.81 16.07
C PRO A 28 -4.78 -21.67 16.54
N PRO A 29 -3.45 -21.85 16.48
CA PRO A 29 -2.52 -20.87 17.02
C PRO A 29 -2.81 -19.50 16.42
N ILE A 30 -3.05 -18.55 17.32
CA ILE A 30 -3.38 -17.17 16.98
C ILE A 30 -2.23 -16.61 16.10
N PRO A 31 -2.51 -16.14 14.87
CA PRO A 31 -1.46 -15.66 13.97
C PRO A 31 -0.71 -14.49 14.60
N SER A 32 0.59 -14.63 14.84
CA SER A 32 1.41 -13.52 15.34
C SER A 32 1.58 -12.44 14.28
N LEU A 33 1.96 -11.22 14.68
CA LEU A 33 2.32 -10.14 13.76
C LEU A 33 3.38 -10.55 12.72
N ARG A 34 4.24 -11.52 13.06
CA ARG A 34 5.26 -12.07 12.13
C ARG A 34 4.62 -12.80 10.96
N ALA A 35 3.52 -13.51 11.18
CA ALA A 35 2.78 -14.18 10.10
C ALA A 35 2.20 -13.17 9.08
N ALA A 36 2.04 -11.91 9.50
CA ALA A 36 1.53 -10.83 8.69
C ALA A 36 2.59 -10.21 7.76
N TRP A 37 3.88 -10.42 8.02
CA TRP A 37 4.98 -9.77 7.29
C TRP A 37 5.07 -10.19 5.82
N GLY A 38 4.95 -11.49 5.53
CA GLY A 38 4.99 -11.99 4.14
C GLY A 38 3.90 -11.37 3.26
N PRO A 39 2.61 -11.43 3.65
CA PRO A 39 1.53 -10.76 2.94
C PRO A 39 1.74 -9.26 2.77
N LEU A 40 2.18 -8.54 3.82
CA LEU A 40 2.44 -7.10 3.75
C LEU A 40 3.56 -6.76 2.78
N ALA A 41 4.68 -7.47 2.86
CA ALA A 41 5.85 -7.21 2.03
C ALA A 41 5.56 -7.49 0.55
N LEU A 42 4.94 -8.65 0.25
CA LEU A 42 4.61 -9.02 -1.12
C LEU A 42 3.57 -8.06 -1.71
N SER A 43 2.52 -7.73 -0.96
CA SER A 43 1.50 -6.78 -1.43
C SER A 43 2.05 -5.36 -1.60
N TYR A 44 2.98 -4.92 -0.74
CA TYR A 44 3.70 -3.66 -0.93
C TYR A 44 4.50 -3.69 -2.24
N ALA A 45 5.32 -4.73 -2.43
CA ALA A 45 6.18 -4.83 -3.61
C ALA A 45 5.35 -4.83 -4.90
N THR A 46 4.28 -5.64 -4.94
CA THR A 46 3.35 -5.66 -6.08
C THR A 46 2.68 -4.30 -6.27
N ALA A 47 2.17 -3.68 -5.21
CA ALA A 47 1.52 -2.38 -5.30
C ALA A 47 2.48 -1.29 -5.81
N GLN A 48 3.72 -1.29 -5.33
CA GLN A 48 4.72 -0.30 -5.73
C GLN A 48 5.11 -0.45 -7.21
N LEU A 49 5.33 -1.67 -7.70
CA LEU A 49 5.58 -1.90 -9.13
C LEU A 49 4.38 -1.51 -10.00
N VAL A 50 3.16 -1.83 -9.56
CA VAL A 50 1.95 -1.40 -10.27
C VAL A 50 1.82 0.13 -10.26
N GLU A 51 2.09 0.78 -9.12
CA GLU A 51 1.98 2.23 -8.97
C GLU A 51 3.01 2.97 -9.83
N VAL A 52 4.27 2.53 -9.83
CA VAL A 52 5.31 3.08 -10.72
C VAL A 52 4.89 2.94 -12.18
N PHE A 53 4.42 1.76 -12.59
CA PHE A 53 3.96 1.58 -13.97
C PHE A 53 2.79 2.53 -14.32
N LEU A 54 1.84 2.74 -13.40
CA LEU A 54 0.74 3.67 -13.60
C LEU A 54 1.20 5.13 -13.61
N HIS A 55 2.23 5.46 -12.83
CA HIS A 55 2.87 6.79 -12.79
C HIS A 55 3.53 7.11 -14.14
N GLU A 56 4.42 6.25 -14.62
CA GLU A 56 5.05 6.40 -15.95
C GLU A 56 4.01 6.34 -17.07
N GLY A 57 2.98 5.51 -16.91
CA GLY A 57 1.84 5.47 -17.81
C GLY A 57 1.09 6.79 -17.88
N ALA A 58 0.98 7.53 -16.77
CA ALA A 58 0.33 8.83 -16.73
C ALA A 58 1.18 9.92 -17.41
N HIS A 59 2.51 9.88 -17.27
CA HIS A 59 3.42 10.69 -18.10
C HIS A 59 3.19 10.40 -19.58
N ALA A 60 3.19 9.12 -19.98
CA ALA A 60 3.01 8.73 -21.38
C ALA A 60 1.64 9.13 -21.93
N LEU A 61 0.57 9.06 -21.12
CA LEU A 61 -0.75 9.55 -21.53
C LEU A 61 -0.76 11.06 -21.73
N ALA A 62 -0.13 11.83 -20.82
CA ALA A 62 0.02 13.27 -20.96
C ALA A 62 0.85 13.64 -22.20
N ALA A 63 1.96 12.94 -22.44
CA ALA A 63 2.82 13.10 -23.61
C ALA A 63 2.07 12.83 -24.91
N ARG A 64 1.30 11.74 -24.98
CA ARG A 64 0.44 11.46 -26.14
C ARG A 64 -0.63 12.52 -26.35
N ALA A 65 -1.20 13.07 -25.29
CA ALA A 65 -2.25 14.09 -25.39
C ALA A 65 -1.73 15.40 -26.03
N VAL A 66 -0.42 15.68 -25.95
CA VAL A 66 0.23 16.83 -26.61
C VAL A 66 0.98 16.46 -27.89
N GLY A 67 0.78 15.23 -28.39
CA GLY A 67 1.28 14.80 -29.70
C GLY A 67 2.64 14.11 -29.70
N PHE A 68 3.20 13.75 -28.54
CA PHE A 68 4.45 12.98 -28.48
C PHE A 68 4.22 11.47 -28.67
N HIS A 69 5.32 10.78 -28.95
CA HIS A 69 5.40 9.33 -29.06
C HIS A 69 6.25 8.76 -27.93
N PRO A 70 5.69 8.68 -26.70
CA PRO A 70 6.47 8.28 -25.53
C PRO A 70 6.79 6.78 -25.55
N ALA A 71 7.93 6.44 -24.97
CA ALA A 71 8.33 5.08 -24.63
C ALA A 71 8.33 4.92 -23.10
N ILE A 72 7.82 3.80 -22.60
CA ILE A 72 7.84 3.48 -21.17
C ILE A 72 8.96 2.46 -20.94
N GLY A 73 9.97 2.87 -20.18
CA GLY A 73 11.05 2.03 -19.70
C GLY A 73 10.80 1.47 -18.31
N GLN A 74 11.81 0.81 -17.74
CA GLN A 74 11.78 0.42 -16.33
C GLN A 74 11.90 1.67 -15.46
N PHE A 75 10.84 2.02 -14.73
CA PHE A 75 10.81 3.17 -13.79
C PHE A 75 10.96 4.54 -14.44
N VAL A 76 10.71 4.67 -15.75
CA VAL A 76 10.84 5.95 -16.45
C VAL A 76 9.97 6.00 -17.70
N GLU A 77 9.49 7.18 -18.03
CA GLU A 77 8.92 7.56 -19.31
C GLU A 77 9.93 8.41 -20.10
N LEU A 78 10.02 8.17 -21.41
CA LEU A 78 10.92 8.88 -22.32
C LEU A 78 10.13 9.41 -23.52
N HIS A 79 10.26 10.70 -23.78
CA HIS A 79 9.80 11.35 -25.00
C HIS A 79 10.84 12.37 -25.49
N VAL A 80 10.71 12.78 -26.75
CA VAL A 80 11.54 13.85 -27.31
C VAL A 80 11.13 15.18 -26.67
N PRO A 81 12.05 15.91 -26.02
CA PRO A 81 11.72 17.15 -25.35
C PRO A 81 11.15 18.20 -26.32
N SER A 82 10.11 18.88 -25.88
CA SER A 82 9.47 19.95 -26.62
C SER A 82 10.07 21.32 -26.32
N PRO A 83 10.14 22.22 -27.32
CA PRO A 83 10.46 23.61 -27.08
C PRO A 83 9.34 24.35 -26.33
N GLU A 84 8.11 23.82 -26.31
CA GLU A 84 6.97 24.42 -25.63
C GLU A 84 6.89 24.02 -24.16
N ARG A 85 7.23 24.96 -23.27
CA ARG A 85 7.24 24.75 -21.81
C ARG A 85 5.92 24.18 -21.26
N ALA A 86 4.78 24.55 -21.84
CA ALA A 86 3.48 24.10 -21.38
C ALA A 86 3.24 22.60 -21.65
N GLN A 87 3.77 22.08 -22.76
CA GLN A 87 3.67 20.66 -23.08
C GLN A 87 4.53 19.84 -22.12
N GLU A 88 5.80 20.23 -21.94
CA GLU A 88 6.71 19.63 -20.96
C GLU A 88 6.15 19.66 -19.54
N ALA A 89 5.53 20.78 -19.16
CA ALA A 89 4.90 20.90 -17.85
C ALA A 89 3.71 19.96 -17.69
N LEU A 90 2.90 19.76 -18.74
CA LEU A 90 1.81 18.80 -18.70
C LEU A 90 2.33 17.36 -18.54
N VAL A 91 3.38 17.01 -19.28
CA VAL A 91 4.00 15.68 -19.15
C VAL A 91 4.56 15.49 -17.76
N ALA A 92 5.39 16.41 -17.26
CA ALA A 92 5.98 16.35 -15.92
C ALA A 92 4.91 16.27 -14.82
N ALA A 93 3.78 16.97 -14.95
CA ALA A 93 2.69 16.87 -13.98
C ALA A 93 1.91 15.54 -14.06
N GLY A 94 1.99 14.83 -15.19
CA GLY A 94 1.24 13.61 -15.49
C GLY A 94 1.43 12.51 -14.45
N GLY A 95 2.68 12.13 -14.16
CA GLY A 95 3.01 11.10 -13.16
C GLY A 95 2.43 11.42 -11.78
N PRO A 96 2.78 12.55 -11.13
CA PRO A 96 2.31 12.87 -9.80
C PRO A 96 0.77 12.94 -9.72
N ILE A 97 0.11 13.54 -10.72
CA ILE A 97 -1.36 13.61 -10.76
C ILE A 97 -1.95 12.20 -10.92
N GLY A 98 -1.39 11.37 -11.80
CA GLY A 98 -1.79 9.97 -12.00
C GLY A 98 -1.66 9.13 -10.73
N SER A 99 -0.57 9.28 -9.99
CA SER A 99 -0.37 8.65 -8.68
C SER A 99 -1.42 9.07 -7.67
N LEU A 100 -1.74 10.36 -7.58
CA LEU A 100 -2.77 10.87 -6.67
C LEU A 100 -4.15 10.28 -7.02
N VAL A 101 -4.52 10.29 -8.30
CA VAL A 101 -5.80 9.72 -8.76
C VAL A 101 -5.87 8.23 -8.44
N THR A 102 -4.82 7.46 -8.75
CA THR A 102 -4.71 6.04 -8.43
C THR A 102 -4.88 5.79 -6.94
N GLY A 103 -4.19 6.58 -6.11
CA GLY A 103 -4.25 6.47 -4.66
C GLY A 103 -5.65 6.75 -4.10
N LEU A 104 -6.32 7.81 -4.56
CA LEU A 104 -7.68 8.16 -4.15
C LEU A 104 -8.72 7.12 -4.58
N VAL A 105 -8.62 6.59 -5.81
CA VAL A 105 -9.49 5.52 -6.29
C VAL A 105 -9.30 4.25 -5.46
N CYS A 106 -8.05 3.83 -5.22
CA CYS A 106 -7.75 2.65 -4.42
C CYS A 106 -8.20 2.81 -2.97
N TRP A 107 -8.09 4.02 -2.39
CA TRP A 107 -8.63 4.32 -1.08
C TRP A 107 -10.15 4.15 -1.05
N ALA A 108 -10.87 4.69 -2.02
CA ALA A 108 -12.33 4.54 -2.10
C ALA A 108 -12.75 3.07 -2.21
N LEU A 109 -12.02 2.26 -2.99
CA LEU A 109 -12.27 0.82 -3.16
C LEU A 109 -11.91 0.01 -1.91
N TYR A 110 -10.83 0.36 -1.21
CA TYR A 110 -10.41 -0.29 0.03
C TYR A 110 -11.54 -0.30 1.07
N ARG A 111 -12.28 0.81 1.19
CA ARG A 111 -13.36 0.98 2.17
C ARG A 111 -14.54 0.02 1.98
N ARG A 112 -14.66 -0.61 0.81
CA ARG A 112 -15.80 -1.46 0.43
C ARG A 112 -15.55 -2.97 0.61
N ARG A 113 -14.34 -3.39 1.00
CA ARG A 113 -13.95 -4.81 1.01
C ARG A 113 -13.71 -5.38 2.41
N GLY A 114 -14.06 -6.66 2.60
CA GLY A 114 -13.70 -7.45 3.78
C GLY A 114 -12.19 -7.79 3.86
N PRO A 115 -11.72 -8.39 4.96
CA PRO A 115 -10.32 -8.76 5.13
C PRO A 115 -9.89 -9.77 4.05
N SER A 116 -8.91 -9.40 3.21
CA SER A 116 -8.41 -10.24 2.13
C SER A 116 -7.08 -9.70 1.57
N TYR A 117 -6.31 -10.53 0.85
CA TYR A 117 -5.08 -10.07 0.19
C TYR A 117 -5.33 -8.96 -0.85
N PRO A 118 -6.37 -8.99 -1.72
CA PRO A 118 -6.68 -7.86 -2.59
C PRO A 118 -6.93 -6.55 -1.84
N ARG A 119 -7.46 -6.61 -0.61
CA ARG A 119 -7.63 -5.42 0.23
C ARG A 119 -6.28 -4.86 0.69
N LEU A 120 -5.28 -5.72 0.95
CA LEU A 120 -3.91 -5.27 1.24
C LEU A 120 -3.26 -4.60 0.03
N LEU A 121 -3.46 -5.15 -1.17
CA LEU A 121 -2.96 -4.54 -2.39
C LEU A 121 -3.58 -3.15 -2.60
N LEU A 122 -4.90 -3.01 -2.44
CA LEU A 122 -5.59 -1.72 -2.51
C LEU A 122 -5.12 -0.74 -1.42
N MET A 123 -4.86 -1.22 -0.21
CA MET A 123 -4.32 -0.40 0.87
C MET A 123 -2.96 0.18 0.48
N TRP A 124 -2.06 -0.67 -0.03
CA TRP A 124 -0.74 -0.22 -0.45
C TRP A 124 -0.82 0.72 -1.65
N LEU A 125 -1.58 0.40 -2.69
CA LEU A 125 -1.79 1.31 -3.83
C LEU A 125 -2.35 2.67 -3.41
N ALA A 126 -3.27 2.68 -2.44
CA ALA A 126 -3.79 3.91 -1.86
C ALA A 126 -2.69 4.71 -1.15
N MET A 127 -1.90 4.05 -0.31
CA MET A 127 -0.81 4.67 0.42
C MET A 127 0.27 5.19 -0.54
N THR A 128 0.83 4.31 -1.38
CA THR A 128 1.93 4.62 -2.28
C THR A 128 1.57 5.73 -3.24
N GLY A 129 0.42 5.66 -3.92
CA GLY A 129 0.01 6.70 -4.87
C GLY A 129 -0.21 8.08 -4.23
N ILE A 130 -0.84 8.15 -3.05
CA ILE A 130 -1.00 9.42 -2.32
C ILE A 130 0.37 9.94 -1.86
N THR A 131 1.21 9.06 -1.32
CA THR A 131 2.53 9.46 -0.81
C THR A 131 3.52 9.78 -1.92
N ALA A 132 3.39 9.21 -3.11
CA ALA A 132 4.21 9.52 -4.26
C ALA A 132 3.95 10.96 -4.71
N PHE A 133 2.69 11.34 -4.93
CA PHE A 133 2.32 12.72 -5.23
C PHE A 133 2.85 13.72 -4.19
N LEU A 134 2.60 13.46 -2.90
CA LEU A 134 3.08 14.33 -1.83
C LEU A 134 4.61 14.33 -1.73
N GLY A 135 5.24 13.19 -1.97
CA GLY A 135 6.69 13.03 -2.01
C GLY A 135 7.32 13.95 -3.05
N TYR A 136 6.73 14.03 -4.25
CA TYR A 136 7.18 14.97 -5.29
C TYR A 136 7.07 16.43 -4.84
N LEU A 137 6.01 16.83 -4.12
CA LEU A 137 5.94 18.18 -3.55
C LEU A 137 7.06 18.43 -2.53
N VAL A 138 7.39 17.42 -1.72
CA VAL A 138 8.42 17.52 -0.68
C VAL A 138 9.81 17.67 -1.28
N VAL A 139 10.14 16.90 -2.32
CA VAL A 139 11.48 16.88 -2.92
C VAL A 139 11.71 17.98 -3.97
N MET A 140 10.70 18.78 -4.31
CA MET A 140 10.78 19.85 -5.32
C MET A 140 12.05 20.73 -5.25
N PRO A 141 12.46 21.29 -4.08
CA PRO A 141 13.69 22.10 -3.99
C PRO A 141 14.97 21.28 -3.90
N LEU A 142 14.88 19.96 -3.71
CA LEU A 142 16.03 19.08 -3.48
C LEU A 142 16.44 18.33 -4.75
N LEU A 143 15.47 17.99 -5.60
CA LEU A 143 15.67 17.19 -6.81
C LEU A 143 15.17 17.96 -8.02
N THR A 144 16.10 18.52 -8.78
CA THR A 144 15.79 19.25 -10.04
C THR A 144 15.36 18.32 -11.17
N VAL A 145 15.69 17.03 -11.07
CA VAL A 145 15.39 16.01 -12.09
C VAL A 145 14.02 15.36 -11.88
N GLY A 146 13.46 15.42 -10.66
CA GLY A 146 12.11 14.90 -10.42
C GLY A 146 11.02 15.78 -11.02
N ASP A 147 9.84 15.22 -11.25
CA ASP A 147 8.69 15.83 -11.94
C ASP A 147 8.37 17.28 -11.53
N THR A 148 8.25 17.50 -10.22
CA THR A 148 7.98 18.83 -9.65
C THR A 148 9.19 19.76 -9.72
N GLY A 149 10.40 19.21 -9.70
CA GLY A 149 11.64 19.94 -9.95
C GLY A 149 11.74 20.40 -11.41
N VAL A 150 11.30 19.56 -12.36
CA VAL A 150 11.15 19.94 -13.77
C VAL A 150 10.18 21.10 -13.92
N LEU A 151 9.00 21.02 -13.29
CA LEU A 151 8.04 22.15 -13.27
C LEU A 151 8.66 23.43 -12.71
N ALA A 152 9.34 23.33 -11.57
CA ALA A 152 9.99 24.46 -10.94
C ALA A 152 11.06 25.10 -11.85
N ARG A 153 11.83 24.27 -12.57
CA ARG A 153 12.85 24.72 -13.53
C ARG A 153 12.21 25.40 -14.75
N LEU A 154 11.19 24.81 -15.35
CA LEU A 154 10.52 25.32 -16.55
C LEU A 154 9.92 26.71 -16.34
N TYR A 155 9.35 26.96 -15.16
CA TYR A 155 8.71 28.22 -14.81
C TYR A 155 9.58 29.15 -13.94
N HIS A 156 10.86 28.80 -13.74
CA HIS A 156 11.79 29.56 -12.90
C HIS A 156 11.20 29.90 -11.52
N VAL A 157 10.52 28.94 -10.90
CA VAL A 157 9.85 29.11 -9.61
C VAL A 157 10.91 29.46 -8.56
N PRO A 158 10.79 30.59 -7.84
CA PRO A 158 11.78 30.98 -6.84
C PRO A 158 11.95 29.91 -5.76
N VAL A 159 13.19 29.67 -5.33
CA VAL A 159 13.52 28.65 -4.31
C VAL A 159 12.70 28.82 -3.02
N ALA A 160 12.41 30.06 -2.62
CA ALA A 160 11.52 30.33 -1.49
C ALA A 160 10.11 29.75 -1.67
N VAL A 161 9.54 29.86 -2.87
CA VAL A 161 8.23 29.28 -3.20
C VAL A 161 8.31 27.75 -3.21
N GLN A 162 9.40 27.17 -3.71
CA GLN A 162 9.61 25.72 -3.68
C GLN A 162 9.63 25.18 -2.24
N PHE A 163 10.31 25.87 -1.31
CA PHE A 163 10.29 25.50 0.11
C PHE A 163 8.91 25.66 0.76
N LEU A 164 8.11 26.66 0.35
CA LEU A 164 6.72 26.78 0.80
C LEU A 164 5.88 25.59 0.32
N VAL A 165 6.07 25.14 -0.93
CA VAL A 165 5.43 23.94 -1.48
C VAL A 165 5.88 22.69 -0.71
N THR A 166 7.17 22.55 -0.41
CA THR A 166 7.67 21.46 0.45
C THR A 166 7.03 21.46 1.82
N ALA A 167 6.94 22.63 2.47
CA ALA A 167 6.30 22.75 3.79
C ALA A 167 4.82 22.36 3.74
N ALA A 168 4.09 22.80 2.69
CA ALA A 168 2.71 22.40 2.46
C ALA A 168 2.58 20.88 2.20
N GLY A 169 3.46 20.31 1.37
CA GLY A 169 3.53 18.88 1.10
C GLY A 169 3.77 18.05 2.36
N MET A 170 4.71 18.47 3.22
CA MET A 170 4.97 17.84 4.51
C MET A 170 3.77 17.94 5.46
N ALA A 171 3.12 19.09 5.54
CA ALA A 171 1.92 19.28 6.36
C ALA A 171 0.78 18.38 5.88
N LEU A 172 0.51 18.34 4.57
CA LEU A 172 -0.50 17.47 3.97
C LEU A 172 -0.17 15.99 4.18
N LEU A 173 1.10 15.60 4.02
CA LEU A 173 1.56 14.25 4.27
C LEU A 173 1.30 13.85 5.73
N TYR A 174 1.66 14.70 6.69
CA TYR A 174 1.34 14.48 8.09
C TYR A 174 -0.17 14.31 8.33
N LEU A 175 -1.00 15.17 7.74
CA LEU A 175 -2.46 15.13 7.92
C LEU A 175 -3.07 13.84 7.33
N VAL A 176 -2.62 13.41 6.15
CA VAL A 176 -3.16 12.19 5.50
C VAL A 176 -2.63 10.90 6.13
N THR A 177 -1.50 10.93 6.85
CA THR A 177 -1.03 9.71 7.54
C THR A 177 -1.97 9.22 8.64
N ARG A 178 -2.86 10.06 9.17
CA ARG A 178 -3.87 9.63 10.15
C ARG A 178 -4.90 8.65 9.57
N PRO A 179 -5.62 8.95 8.48
CA PRO A 179 -6.48 7.95 7.86
C PRO A 179 -5.70 6.75 7.31
N LEU A 180 -4.48 6.95 6.79
CA LEU A 180 -3.65 5.83 6.31
C LEU A 180 -3.21 4.90 7.46
N SER A 181 -2.84 5.43 8.63
CA SER A 181 -2.53 4.62 9.80
C SER A 181 -3.72 3.78 10.24
N ARG A 182 -4.94 4.35 10.21
CA ARG A 182 -6.17 3.59 10.45
C ARG A 182 -6.37 2.48 9.41
N MET A 183 -6.16 2.73 8.12
CA MET A 183 -6.24 1.69 7.09
C MET A 183 -5.28 0.53 7.34
N TYR A 184 -4.05 0.83 7.76
CA TYR A 184 -3.07 -0.19 8.15
C TYR A 184 -3.51 -0.97 9.39
N LEU A 185 -3.89 -0.28 10.48
CA LEU A 185 -4.35 -0.93 11.71
C LEU A 185 -5.61 -1.78 11.46
N ASP A 186 -6.53 -1.29 10.64
CA ASP A 186 -7.74 -1.97 10.16
C ASP A 186 -7.43 -3.13 9.21
N SER A 187 -6.20 -3.24 8.71
CA SER A 187 -5.80 -4.41 7.94
C SER A 187 -5.40 -5.54 8.88
N LEU A 188 -4.68 -5.24 9.97
CA LEU A 188 -3.99 -6.21 10.81
C LEU A 188 -4.92 -7.33 11.33
N PRO A 189 -4.37 -8.55 11.56
CA PRO A 189 -5.09 -9.63 12.22
C PRO A 189 -5.66 -9.22 13.58
N ALA A 190 -6.81 -9.78 13.98
CA ALA A 190 -7.47 -9.42 15.25
C ALA A 190 -6.62 -9.82 16.46
N SER A 191 -5.77 -10.83 16.30
CA SER A 191 -4.74 -11.24 17.25
C SER A 191 -3.72 -10.18 17.67
N VAL A 192 -3.50 -9.16 16.85
CA VAL A 192 -2.51 -8.12 17.14
C VAL A 192 -3.08 -7.21 18.22
N PRO A 193 -2.43 -6.99 19.37
CA PRO A 193 -2.94 -6.09 20.40
C PRO A 193 -2.88 -4.65 19.89
N LEU A 194 -3.98 -3.90 20.02
CA LEU A 194 -4.08 -2.49 19.60
C LEU A 194 -4.78 -1.58 20.64
N ASP A 195 -5.03 -2.10 21.84
CA ASP A 195 -5.84 -1.44 22.86
C ASP A 195 -5.14 -0.20 23.42
N THR A 196 -3.81 -0.30 23.62
CA THR A 196 -3.03 0.82 24.13
C THR A 196 -2.37 1.65 23.03
N PRO A 197 -2.12 2.96 23.25
CA PRO A 197 -1.30 3.78 22.35
C PRO A 197 0.09 3.18 22.08
N ARG A 198 0.67 2.48 23.06
CA ARG A 198 1.97 1.83 22.94
C ARG A 198 1.91 0.68 21.94
N ASP A 199 0.86 -0.15 22.00
CA ASP A 199 0.73 -1.31 21.11
C ASP A 199 0.48 -0.89 19.66
N ARG A 200 -0.32 0.17 19.46
CA ARG A 200 -0.54 0.76 18.12
C ARG A 200 0.75 1.33 17.53
N LYS A 201 1.49 2.13 18.31
CA LYS A 201 2.80 2.64 17.90
C LYS A 201 3.75 1.49 17.56
N ALA A 202 3.86 0.49 18.42
CA ALA A 202 4.73 -0.66 18.18
C ALA A 202 4.33 -1.45 16.93
N SER A 203 3.03 -1.59 16.65
CA SER A 203 2.55 -2.24 15.43
C SER A 203 2.91 -1.45 14.17
N VAL A 204 2.69 -0.13 14.17
CA VAL A 204 3.06 0.75 13.06
C VAL A 204 4.57 0.83 12.86
N THR A 205 5.37 0.94 13.93
CA THR A 205 6.83 0.95 13.82
C THR A 205 7.34 -0.36 13.22
N ARG A 206 6.72 -1.50 13.54
CA ARG A 206 7.11 -2.78 12.92
C ARG A 206 6.77 -2.89 11.44
N LEU A 207 6.00 -1.96 10.86
CA LEU A 207 5.77 -1.86 9.42
C LEU A 207 7.07 -1.67 8.62
N TRP A 208 8.13 -1.16 9.25
CA TRP A 208 9.47 -1.07 8.64
C TRP A 208 9.97 -2.41 8.10
N ILE A 209 9.72 -3.51 8.80
CA ILE A 209 10.23 -4.82 8.41
C ILE A 209 9.64 -5.28 7.06
N PRO A 210 8.30 -5.42 6.91
CA PRO A 210 7.73 -5.79 5.63
C PRO A 210 7.96 -4.73 4.55
N TYR A 211 8.08 -3.45 4.91
CA TYR A 211 8.43 -2.39 3.97
C TYR A 211 9.84 -2.58 3.38
N LEU A 212 10.86 -2.83 4.21
CA LEU A 212 12.23 -3.07 3.75
C LEU A 212 12.35 -4.37 2.95
N ILE A 213 11.68 -5.44 3.37
CA ILE A 213 11.58 -6.68 2.58
C ILE A 213 10.93 -6.38 1.22
N GLY A 214 9.85 -5.61 1.23
CA GLY A 214 9.13 -5.21 0.04
C GLY A 214 9.98 -4.35 -0.92
N LEU A 215 10.80 -3.43 -0.40
CA LEU A 215 11.77 -2.67 -1.20
C LEU A 215 12.82 -3.59 -1.83
N ALA A 216 13.34 -4.57 -1.09
CA ALA A 216 14.27 -5.55 -1.65
C ALA A 216 13.61 -6.39 -2.77
N LEU A 217 12.31 -6.66 -2.68
CA LEU A 217 11.53 -7.30 -3.73
C LEU A 217 11.27 -6.40 -4.95
N LEU A 218 11.65 -5.13 -4.96
CA LEU A 218 11.60 -4.32 -6.19
C LEU A 218 12.81 -4.57 -7.10
N VAL A 219 13.95 -4.97 -6.52
CA VAL A 219 15.22 -5.17 -7.23
C VAL A 219 15.10 -6.08 -8.45
N PRO A 220 14.39 -7.24 -8.39
CA PRO A 220 14.24 -8.10 -9.56
C PRO A 220 13.61 -7.42 -10.77
N ALA A 221 12.72 -6.44 -10.58
CA ALA A 221 12.07 -5.73 -11.67
C ALA A 221 13.01 -4.74 -12.40
N GLY A 222 14.15 -4.37 -11.80
CA GLY A 222 15.17 -3.52 -12.41
C GLY A 222 16.33 -4.29 -13.06
N LEU A 223 16.33 -5.63 -13.03
CA LEU A 223 17.44 -6.40 -13.59
C LEU A 223 17.61 -6.15 -15.09
N GLY A 224 18.85 -5.83 -15.49
CA GLY A 224 19.21 -5.57 -16.87
C GLY A 224 18.76 -4.21 -17.42
N GLY A 225 18.19 -3.35 -16.59
CA GLY A 225 17.95 -1.93 -16.89
C GLY A 225 19.17 -1.06 -16.60
N ASP A 226 19.02 0.24 -16.85
CA ASP A 226 20.04 1.24 -16.48
C ASP A 226 20.19 1.30 -14.94
N PRO A 227 21.41 1.09 -14.39
CA PRO A 227 21.60 1.06 -12.94
C PRO A 227 21.24 2.36 -12.23
N GLU A 228 21.43 3.52 -12.87
CA GLU A 228 21.14 4.82 -12.30
C GLU A 228 19.63 5.05 -12.25
N VAL A 229 18.91 4.76 -13.34
CA VAL A 229 17.44 4.84 -13.39
C VAL A 229 16.81 3.89 -12.35
N VAL A 230 17.26 2.64 -12.29
CA VAL A 230 16.78 1.66 -11.31
C VAL A 230 17.07 2.11 -9.88
N PHE A 231 18.27 2.65 -9.62
CA PHE A 231 18.64 3.18 -8.31
C PHE A 231 17.73 4.34 -7.90
N TYR A 232 17.50 5.32 -8.77
CA TYR A 232 16.62 6.44 -8.49
C TYR A 232 15.16 6.00 -8.34
N GLY A 233 14.69 5.04 -9.14
CA GLY A 233 13.35 4.47 -9.00
C GLY A 233 13.14 3.82 -7.62
N ILE A 234 14.10 3.01 -7.16
CA ILE A 234 14.04 2.38 -5.82
C ILE A 234 14.17 3.44 -4.72
N LEU A 235 15.06 4.42 -4.88
CA LEU A 235 15.23 5.52 -3.93
C LEU A 235 13.97 6.39 -3.82
N GLY A 236 13.29 6.62 -4.96
CA GLY A 236 12.01 7.31 -5.06
C GLY A 236 10.89 6.56 -4.33
N CYS A 237 10.95 5.23 -4.28
CA CYS A 237 10.06 4.43 -3.43
C CYS A 237 10.43 4.56 -1.94
N TRP A 238 11.73 4.65 -1.63
CA TRP A 238 12.24 4.65 -0.25
C TRP A 238 11.85 5.90 0.54
N GLY A 239 12.07 7.09 -0.02
CA GLY A 239 11.87 8.38 0.68
C GLY A 239 10.45 8.60 1.22
N PRO A 240 9.40 8.55 0.36
CA PRO A 240 8.02 8.73 0.77
C PRO A 240 7.57 7.69 1.80
N GLY A 241 7.99 6.42 1.65
CA GLY A 241 7.64 5.39 2.62
C GLY A 241 8.31 5.61 3.98
N MET A 242 9.51 6.21 4.03
CA MET A 242 10.11 6.58 5.32
C MET A 242 9.28 7.62 6.07
N ALA A 243 8.89 8.69 5.37
CA ALA A 243 8.07 9.75 5.93
C ALA A 243 6.68 9.20 6.33
N LEU A 244 6.10 8.32 5.52
CA LEU A 244 4.84 7.64 5.81
C LEU A 244 4.90 6.87 7.14
N VAL A 245 5.85 5.95 7.31
CA VAL A 245 5.94 5.15 8.54
C VAL A 245 6.25 6.02 9.77
N GLY A 246 7.11 7.02 9.61
CA GLY A 246 7.44 7.99 10.67
C GLY A 246 6.19 8.75 11.15
N PHE A 247 5.45 9.38 10.23
CA PHE A 247 4.25 10.14 10.58
C PHE A 247 3.08 9.26 11.02
N MET A 248 2.92 8.07 10.44
CA MET A 248 1.95 7.08 10.96
C MET A 248 2.26 6.73 12.41
N THR A 249 3.54 6.57 12.79
CA THR A 249 3.94 6.25 14.17
C THR A 249 3.57 7.38 15.13
N LEU A 250 3.75 8.65 14.72
CA LEU A 250 3.30 9.80 15.51
C LEU A 250 1.77 9.80 15.70
N ASN A 251 1.02 9.47 14.65
CA ASN A 251 -0.44 9.45 14.67
C ASN A 251 -1.04 8.21 15.35
N ALA A 252 -0.30 7.11 15.47
CA ALA A 252 -0.78 5.86 16.07
C ALA A 252 -1.14 5.96 17.56
N GLY A 253 -0.64 6.99 18.25
CA GLY A 253 -0.98 7.25 19.66
C GLY A 253 -2.42 7.72 19.89
N ARG A 254 -3.12 8.20 18.85
CA ARG A 254 -4.49 8.70 18.96
C ARG A 254 -5.49 7.58 19.26
N PRO A 255 -6.69 7.90 19.78
CA PRO A 255 -7.76 6.92 19.96
C PRO A 255 -8.10 6.22 18.64
N TYR A 256 -8.19 4.89 18.72
CA TYR A 256 -8.52 3.99 17.63
C TYR A 256 -9.47 2.94 18.19
N GLU A 257 -10.62 2.84 17.56
CA GLU A 257 -11.63 1.84 17.89
C GLU A 257 -11.59 0.77 16.81
N ARG A 258 -11.18 -0.44 17.22
CA ARG A 258 -11.11 -1.57 16.31
C ARG A 258 -12.53 -2.03 16.03
N LYS A 259 -12.88 -2.13 14.75
CA LYS A 259 -14.10 -2.84 14.34
C LYS A 259 -13.93 -4.33 14.62
N GLU A 260 -14.94 -4.96 15.22
CA GLU A 260 -14.96 -6.41 15.41
C GLU A 260 -14.68 -7.12 14.08
N LYS A 261 -13.83 -8.14 14.16
CA LYS A 261 -13.40 -8.93 13.01
C LYS A 261 -13.43 -10.40 13.38
N THR A 262 -13.90 -11.22 12.45
CA THR A 262 -13.69 -12.67 12.51
C THR A 262 -12.23 -12.99 12.18
N ASP A 263 -11.67 -13.96 12.90
CA ASP A 263 -10.23 -14.22 13.02
C ASP A 263 -9.61 -14.93 11.79
N ALA A 264 -10.05 -14.56 10.59
CA ALA A 264 -9.45 -15.03 9.35
C ALA A 264 -8.07 -14.37 9.18
N GLY A 265 -7.06 -14.97 9.79
CA GLY A 265 -5.66 -14.59 9.58
C GLY A 265 -5.33 -14.50 8.10
N TRP A 266 -4.39 -13.63 7.74
CA TRP A 266 -3.97 -13.48 6.35
C TRP A 266 -3.25 -14.74 5.88
N ARG A 267 -3.92 -15.50 5.02
CA ARG A 267 -3.24 -16.54 4.23
C ARG A 267 -2.68 -15.87 2.99
N LEU A 268 -1.40 -16.07 2.74
CA LEU A 268 -0.76 -15.63 1.49
C LEU A 268 -1.17 -16.64 0.41
N PRO A 269 -2.08 -16.28 -0.51
CA PRO A 269 -2.54 -17.23 -1.48
C PRO A 269 -1.45 -17.43 -2.55
N VAL A 270 -1.36 -18.64 -3.12
CA VAL A 270 -0.37 -18.96 -4.17
C VAL A 270 -0.45 -17.96 -5.34
N TRP A 271 -1.65 -17.53 -5.70
CA TRP A 271 -1.85 -16.56 -6.78
C TRP A 271 -1.22 -15.19 -6.50
N ALA A 272 -0.97 -14.81 -5.24
CA ALA A 272 -0.29 -13.56 -4.91
C ALA A 272 1.18 -13.59 -5.39
N PHE A 273 1.85 -14.73 -5.23
CA PHE A 273 3.21 -14.92 -5.75
C PHE A 273 3.22 -14.93 -7.27
N LEU A 274 2.25 -15.60 -7.90
CA LEU A 274 2.12 -15.60 -9.35
C LEU A 274 1.85 -14.20 -9.89
N GLY A 275 0.99 -13.42 -9.22
CA GLY A 275 0.72 -12.03 -9.58
C GLY A 275 1.97 -11.15 -9.48
N TYR A 276 2.71 -11.24 -8.38
CA TYR A 276 3.99 -10.54 -8.24
C TYR A 276 5.00 -10.95 -9.33
N ALA A 277 5.18 -12.26 -9.55
CA ALA A 277 6.10 -12.77 -10.57
C ALA A 277 5.70 -12.31 -11.98
N ALA A 278 4.40 -12.25 -12.28
CA ALA A 278 3.90 -11.73 -13.55
C ALA A 278 4.22 -10.25 -13.73
N VAL A 279 4.08 -9.43 -12.68
CA VAL A 279 4.46 -8.01 -12.73
C VAL A 279 5.98 -7.84 -12.94
N VAL A 280 6.81 -8.62 -12.23
CA VAL A 280 8.27 -8.62 -12.45
C VAL A 280 8.61 -9.05 -13.88
N ALA A 281 7.99 -10.12 -14.38
CA ALA A 281 8.21 -10.58 -15.75
C ALA A 281 7.79 -9.52 -16.78
N PHE A 282 6.70 -8.79 -16.54
CA PHE A 282 6.29 -7.67 -17.37
C PHE A 282 7.37 -6.57 -17.43
N TYR A 283 7.94 -6.18 -16.29
CA TYR A 283 9.05 -5.22 -16.26
C TYR A 283 10.26 -5.70 -17.08
N LEU A 284 10.64 -6.97 -16.92
CA LEU A 284 11.83 -7.52 -17.56
C LEU A 284 11.67 -7.80 -19.06
N LEU A 285 10.48 -8.18 -19.49
CA LEU A 285 10.22 -8.64 -20.86
C LEU A 285 9.59 -7.54 -21.74
N VAL A 286 8.86 -6.60 -21.13
CA VAL A 286 8.10 -5.57 -21.86
C VAL A 286 8.70 -4.18 -21.67
N LEU A 287 9.01 -3.78 -20.43
CA LEU A 287 9.50 -2.42 -20.15
C LEU A 287 11.00 -2.27 -20.40
N ARG A 288 11.80 -3.31 -20.13
CA ARG A 288 13.26 -3.28 -20.37
C ARG A 288 13.64 -2.97 -21.82
N PRO A 289 13.05 -3.60 -22.85
CA PRO A 289 13.38 -3.27 -24.24
C PRO A 289 13.03 -1.85 -24.65
N GLY A 290 12.09 -1.19 -23.94
CA GLY A 290 11.68 0.18 -24.20
C GLY A 290 12.77 1.24 -24.03
N LEU A 291 13.90 0.88 -23.39
CA LEU A 291 15.08 1.74 -23.25
C LEU A 291 16.09 1.63 -24.41
N ASN A 292 15.88 0.72 -25.37
CA ASN A 292 16.77 0.54 -26.53
C ASN A 292 16.26 1.26 -27.79
N ILE A 293 15.35 2.22 -27.64
CA ILE A 293 14.75 3.03 -28.71
C ILE A 293 15.26 4.46 -28.59
#